data_AF-A0A3D4Q5F3-F1
#
_entry.id   AF-A0A3D4Q5F3-F1
#
_cell.length_a   1.000
_cell.length_b   1.000
_cell.length_c   1.000
_cell.angle_alpha   90.00
_cell.angle_beta   90.00
_cell.angle_gamma   90.00
#
_symmetry.space_group_name_H-M   'P 1'
#
loop_
_entity.id
_entity.type
_entity.pdbx_description
1 polymer ?
#
loop_
_entity_poly.entity_id
_entity_poly.type
_entity_poly.pdbx_seq_one_letter_code
_entity_poly.pdbx_strand_id
1 'polypeptide(L)'
;MKIIILGAGQVGGSLAEHLASESNDITVVDTDEARLRELRDRLDISVITGEASHPDVLAQAGLEDADMLVAVTSNDEINMIACTVAENLFHTPTKIARVRATSYLTHQQLFESGAIPVDVLISPEQLVSEYIFRLIEQPGALQVLDFADGKVQLVAVKAYHGGPLVGQELRFLREHMPSVDTRVAAIYRRNRAIVPTGTTVIEADDEVFFIAAKADIRAVMSELRRLEVAYKRITIAGGGNIGLRLAKMLEGRFNVRVIEYNKTRCIRLSEKLERAIVIQGSASDKDLLMEESIEDTDVFLALTNDDEANIMS
;
A
#
# COMPACT_ATOMS: atom_id res chain seq x y z
N MET A 1 17.13 -3.75 19.13
CA MET A 1 17.52 -4.62 17.98
C MET A 1 18.49 -3.83 17.11
N LYS A 2 19.46 -4.48 16.48
CA LYS A 2 20.38 -3.82 15.54
C LYS A 2 19.90 -4.02 14.09
N ILE A 3 19.54 -2.92 13.43
CA ILE A 3 18.89 -2.92 12.12
C ILE A 3 19.73 -2.09 11.15
N ILE A 4 20.07 -2.69 10.00
CA ILE A 4 20.76 -1.99 8.93
C ILE A 4 19.79 -1.74 7.78
N ILE A 5 19.67 -0.47 7.37
CA ILE A 5 18.79 -0.04 6.28
C ILE A 5 19.68 0.40 5.11
N LEU A 6 19.50 -0.24 3.95
CA LEU A 6 20.22 0.12 2.73
C LEU A 6 19.31 0.98 1.85
N GLY A 7 19.70 2.24 1.68
CA GLY A 7 19.01 3.26 0.90
C GLY A 7 18.29 4.29 1.79
N ALA A 8 18.76 5.53 1.77
CA ALA A 8 18.21 6.71 2.44
C ALA A 8 17.15 7.45 1.58
N GLY A 9 16.53 6.76 0.62
CA GLY A 9 15.37 7.30 -0.11
C GLY A 9 14.13 7.43 0.78
N GLN A 10 13.01 7.85 0.21
CA GLN A 10 11.75 8.08 0.95
C GLN A 10 11.35 6.90 1.85
N VAL A 11 11.41 5.67 1.33
CA VAL A 11 11.07 4.46 2.10
C VAL A 11 12.04 4.21 3.24
N GLY A 12 13.36 4.24 2.98
CA GLY A 12 14.35 3.95 4.02
C GLY A 12 14.46 5.05 5.06
N GLY A 13 14.31 6.31 4.68
CA GLY A 13 14.24 7.45 5.59
C GLY A 13 13.03 7.36 6.52
N SER A 14 11.83 7.15 5.98
CA SER A 14 10.62 7.00 6.81
C SER A 14 10.69 5.76 7.72
N LEU A 15 11.27 4.66 7.23
CA LEU A 15 11.50 3.47 8.05
C LEU A 15 12.46 3.77 9.21
N ALA A 16 13.56 4.48 8.94
CA ALA A 16 14.50 4.92 9.98
C ALA A 16 13.83 5.83 11.00
N GLU A 17 12.99 6.79 10.57
CA GLU A 17 12.25 7.68 11.47
C GLU A 17 11.34 6.91 12.44
N HIS A 18 10.56 5.94 11.93
CA HIS A 18 9.65 5.16 12.76
C HIS A 18 10.38 4.24 13.73
N LEU A 19 11.42 3.54 13.24
CA LEU A 19 12.16 2.58 14.06
C LEU A 19 13.08 3.26 15.08
N ALA A 20 13.58 4.47 14.80
CA ALA A 20 14.43 5.22 15.72
C ALA A 20 13.69 5.68 16.97
N SER A 21 12.35 5.80 16.88
CA SER A 21 11.51 6.11 18.04
C SER A 21 11.34 4.94 19.01
N GLU A 22 11.72 3.74 18.59
CA GLU A 22 11.75 2.54 19.41
C GLU A 22 13.15 2.29 20.00
N SER A 23 13.30 1.30 20.89
CA SER A 23 14.60 0.91 21.46
C SER A 23 15.46 0.10 20.47
N ASN A 24 15.71 0.65 19.28
CA ASN A 24 16.47 0.02 18.20
C ASN A 24 17.74 0.82 17.87
N ASP A 25 18.81 0.11 17.53
CA ASP A 25 20.06 0.67 17.01
C ASP A 25 20.00 0.57 15.49
N ILE A 26 20.06 1.72 14.81
CA ILE A 26 19.81 1.82 13.37
C ILE A 26 21.03 2.39 12.67
N THR A 27 21.46 1.69 11.63
CA THR A 27 22.47 2.18 10.69
C THR A 27 21.86 2.32 9.30
N VAL A 28 21.96 3.50 8.69
CA VAL A 28 21.52 3.75 7.31
C VAL A 28 22.72 3.85 6.38
N VAL A 29 22.69 3.13 5.27
CA VAL A 29 23.72 3.15 4.21
C VAL A 29 23.14 3.78 2.95
N ASP A 30 23.80 4.78 2.37
CA ASP A 30 23.45 5.34 1.05
C ASP A 30 24.68 5.95 0.38
N THR A 31 24.62 6.24 -0.92
CA THR A 31 25.68 6.95 -1.64
C THR A 31 25.49 8.47 -1.58
N ASP A 32 24.28 8.95 -1.27
CA ASP A 32 23.94 10.37 -1.15
C ASP A 32 24.26 10.90 0.26
N GLU A 33 25.44 11.51 0.40
CA GLU A 33 25.86 12.14 1.64
C GLU A 33 24.90 13.24 2.14
N ALA A 34 24.23 13.97 1.25
CA ALA A 34 23.36 15.07 1.67
C ALA A 34 22.13 14.52 2.41
N ARG A 35 21.53 13.44 1.88
CA ARG A 35 20.42 12.74 2.55
C ARG A 35 20.83 12.09 3.86
N LEU A 36 22.01 11.47 3.91
CA LEU A 36 22.51 10.86 5.15
C LEU A 36 22.73 11.91 6.25
N ARG A 37 23.27 13.09 5.88
CA ARG A 37 23.42 14.20 6.82
C ARG A 37 22.07 14.68 7.34
N GLU A 38 21.07 14.86 6.46
CA GLU A 38 19.73 15.27 6.87
C GLU A 38 19.10 14.28 7.87
N LEU A 39 19.19 12.97 7.59
CA LEU A 39 18.65 11.95 8.48
C LEU A 39 19.36 11.94 9.84
N ARG A 40 20.69 11.99 9.85
CA ARG A 40 21.50 12.02 11.08
C ARG A 40 21.24 13.26 11.93
N ASP A 41 21.00 14.41 11.30
CA ASP A 41 20.73 15.65 12.02
C ASP A 41 19.34 15.65 12.67
N ARG A 42 18.41 14.81 12.18
CA ARG A 42 17.02 14.69 12.65
C ARG A 42 16.78 13.50 13.58
N LEU A 43 17.59 12.44 13.46
CA LEU A 43 17.38 11.15 14.12
C LEU A 43 18.65 10.67 14.83
N ASP A 44 18.47 9.97 15.95
CA ASP A 44 19.57 9.33 16.68
C ASP A 44 19.93 7.99 16.02
N ILE A 45 20.62 8.07 14.87
CA ILE A 45 21.00 6.91 14.05
C ILE A 45 22.45 7.02 13.57
N SER A 46 23.04 5.88 13.24
CA SER A 46 24.32 5.81 12.52
C SER A 46 24.11 5.92 11.02
N VAL A 47 25.05 6.54 10.31
CA VAL A 47 25.02 6.66 8.85
C VAL A 47 26.36 6.29 8.23
N ILE A 48 26.34 5.56 7.11
CA ILE A 48 27.51 5.15 6.34
C ILE A 48 27.33 5.54 4.88
N THR A 49 28.29 6.26 4.33
CA THR A 49 28.32 6.57 2.91
C THR A 49 29.01 5.45 2.14
N GLY A 50 28.32 4.83 1.19
CA GLY A 50 28.91 3.78 0.36
C GLY A 50 27.91 2.98 -0.45
N GLU A 51 28.44 2.06 -1.26
CA GLU A 51 27.64 1.15 -2.06
C GLU A 51 27.05 0.04 -1.19
N ALA A 52 25.71 -0.04 -1.19
CA ALA A 52 24.94 -0.93 -0.32
C ALA A 52 25.20 -2.44 -0.49
N SER A 53 25.75 -2.86 -1.63
CA SER A 53 26.04 -4.28 -1.91
C SER A 53 27.50 -4.65 -1.63
N HIS A 54 28.35 -3.70 -1.23
CA HIS A 54 29.78 -3.95 -1.07
C HIS A 54 30.10 -4.54 0.32
N PRO A 55 30.88 -5.65 0.39
CA PRO A 55 31.21 -6.29 1.65
C PRO A 55 31.88 -5.39 2.70
N ASP A 56 32.80 -4.52 2.27
CA ASP A 56 33.51 -3.59 3.14
C ASP A 56 32.59 -2.51 3.73
N VAL A 57 31.64 -2.01 2.94
CA VAL A 57 30.61 -1.06 3.39
C VAL A 57 29.65 -1.72 4.38
N LEU A 58 29.21 -2.95 4.09
CA LEU A 58 28.33 -3.72 4.97
C LEU A 58 29.01 -4.07 6.31
N ALA A 59 30.31 -4.40 6.29
CA ALA A 59 31.09 -4.60 7.51
C ALA A 59 31.18 -3.29 8.33
N GLN A 60 31.45 -2.15 7.68
CA GLN A 60 31.49 -0.83 8.34
C GLN A 60 30.12 -0.46 8.95
N ALA A 61 29.02 -0.87 8.32
CA ALA A 61 27.67 -0.67 8.85
C ALA A 61 27.35 -1.52 10.09
N GLY A 62 28.24 -2.46 10.45
CA GLY A 62 28.08 -3.34 11.60
C GLY A 62 27.15 -4.51 11.32
N LEU A 63 27.22 -5.08 10.11
CA LEU A 63 26.38 -6.22 9.71
C LEU A 63 26.75 -7.53 10.43
N GLU A 64 27.97 -7.64 10.97
CA GLU A 64 28.46 -8.81 11.71
C GLU A 64 27.59 -9.17 12.93
N ASP A 65 27.03 -8.16 13.60
CA ASP A 65 26.21 -8.27 14.79
C ASP A 65 24.79 -7.72 14.59
N ALA A 66 24.38 -7.52 13.33
CA ALA A 66 23.04 -7.05 12.99
C ALA A 66 22.01 -8.19 13.10
N ASP A 67 20.86 -7.87 13.70
CA ASP A 67 19.72 -8.78 13.75
C ASP A 67 18.96 -8.81 12.42
N MET A 68 18.98 -7.68 11.70
CA MET A 68 18.18 -7.49 10.48
C MET A 68 18.85 -6.59 9.46
N LEU A 69 18.72 -6.95 8.18
CA LEU A 69 19.04 -6.11 7.02
C LEU A 69 17.76 -5.78 6.24
N VAL A 70 17.55 -4.51 5.94
CA VAL A 70 16.44 -4.02 5.11
C VAL A 70 16.98 -3.31 3.88
N ALA A 71 16.92 -3.99 2.74
CA ALA A 71 17.43 -3.51 1.46
C ALA A 71 16.35 -2.79 0.64
N VAL A 72 16.35 -1.46 0.66
CA VAL A 72 15.33 -0.58 0.06
C VAL A 72 15.92 0.46 -0.89
N THR A 73 17.07 0.16 -1.50
CA THR A 73 17.69 1.00 -2.53
C THR A 73 16.80 1.08 -3.78
N SER A 74 17.09 2.03 -4.67
CA SER A 74 16.32 2.24 -5.90
C SER A 74 16.41 1.08 -6.91
N ASN A 75 17.36 0.16 -6.73
CA ASN A 75 17.69 -0.89 -7.67
C ASN A 75 17.44 -2.29 -7.05
N ASP A 76 16.66 -3.12 -7.73
CA ASP A 76 16.30 -4.46 -7.26
C ASP A 76 17.53 -5.38 -7.20
N GLU A 77 18.43 -5.30 -8.18
CA GLU A 77 19.64 -6.10 -8.24
C GLU A 77 20.58 -5.81 -7.07
N ILE A 78 20.77 -4.53 -6.71
CA ILE A 78 21.56 -4.14 -5.52
C ILE A 78 20.94 -4.72 -4.25
N ASN A 79 19.61 -4.64 -4.10
CA ASN A 79 18.94 -5.17 -2.92
C ASN A 79 19.12 -6.69 -2.79
N MET A 80 18.99 -7.43 -3.90
CA MET A 80 19.18 -8.87 -3.94
C MET A 80 20.63 -9.25 -3.65
N ILE A 81 21.61 -8.57 -4.27
CA ILE A 81 23.04 -8.86 -4.05
C ILE A 81 23.46 -8.53 -2.63
N ALA A 82 22.97 -7.42 -2.04
CA ALA A 82 23.28 -7.08 -0.66
C ALA A 82 22.79 -8.16 0.32
N CYS A 83 21.60 -8.73 0.10
CA CYS A 83 21.11 -9.85 0.89
C CYS A 83 21.97 -11.11 0.70
N THR A 84 22.41 -11.39 -0.53
CA THR A 84 23.34 -12.50 -0.80
C THR A 84 24.67 -12.32 -0.07
N VAL A 85 25.24 -11.12 -0.05
CA VAL A 85 26.48 -10.83 0.67
C VAL A 85 26.27 -10.96 2.18
N ALA A 86 25.15 -10.45 2.69
CA ALA A 86 24.76 -10.55 4.09
C ALA A 86 24.65 -12.00 4.57
N GLU A 87 24.00 -12.86 3.79
CA GLU A 87 23.85 -14.29 4.10
C GLU A 87 25.20 -15.02 4.12
N ASN A 88 26.03 -14.81 3.09
CA ASN A 88 27.22 -15.62 2.87
C ASN A 88 28.43 -15.18 3.68
N LEU A 89 28.57 -13.89 3.98
CA LEU A 89 29.73 -13.36 4.70
C LEU A 89 29.44 -13.05 6.17
N PHE A 90 28.20 -12.70 6.52
CA PHE A 90 27.84 -12.21 7.84
C PHE A 90 26.76 -13.04 8.54
N HIS A 91 26.14 -13.99 7.82
CA HIS A 91 25.07 -14.85 8.32
C HIS A 91 23.92 -14.06 8.98
N THR A 92 23.57 -12.91 8.39
CA THR A 92 22.55 -12.01 8.94
C THR A 92 21.19 -12.72 9.08
N PRO A 93 20.60 -12.79 10.28
CA PRO A 93 19.44 -13.65 10.55
C PRO A 93 18.19 -13.32 9.74
N THR A 94 17.91 -12.04 9.49
CA THR A 94 16.72 -11.60 8.75
C THR A 94 17.07 -10.60 7.67
N LYS A 95 16.69 -10.90 6.42
CA LYS A 95 16.97 -10.10 5.23
C LYS A 95 15.67 -9.77 4.52
N ILE A 96 15.31 -8.49 4.52
CA ILE A 96 14.11 -7.96 3.86
C ILE A 96 14.57 -7.19 2.62
N ALA A 97 14.03 -7.50 1.45
CA ALA A 97 14.39 -6.78 0.22
C ALA A 97 13.18 -6.20 -0.49
N ARG A 98 13.32 -4.94 -0.93
CA ARG A 98 12.39 -4.34 -1.87
C ARG A 98 12.67 -4.86 -3.28
N VAL A 99 11.66 -5.42 -3.92
CA VAL A 99 11.71 -5.88 -5.31
C VAL A 99 10.50 -5.34 -6.08
N ARG A 100 10.77 -4.55 -7.12
CA ARG A 100 9.74 -3.84 -7.90
C ARG A 100 9.41 -4.57 -9.20
N ALA A 101 10.42 -5.12 -9.85
CA ALA A 101 10.29 -5.71 -11.17
C ALA A 101 9.42 -6.97 -11.11
N THR A 102 8.29 -6.92 -11.82
CA THR A 102 7.36 -8.06 -11.91
C THR A 102 8.04 -9.33 -12.40
N SER A 103 9.07 -9.22 -13.24
CA SER A 103 9.81 -10.38 -13.76
C SER A 103 10.47 -11.21 -12.67
N TYR A 104 10.96 -10.60 -11.58
CA TYR A 104 11.48 -11.35 -10.44
C TYR A 104 10.33 -11.93 -9.61
N LEU A 105 9.29 -11.12 -9.35
CA LEU A 105 8.15 -11.52 -8.53
C LEU A 105 7.33 -12.70 -9.10
N THR A 106 7.30 -12.87 -10.43
CA THR A 106 6.62 -14.01 -11.08
C THR A 106 7.42 -15.31 -11.03
N HIS A 107 8.70 -15.25 -10.65
CA HIS A 107 9.59 -16.41 -10.58
C HIS A 107 10.04 -16.63 -9.13
N GLN A 108 9.07 -16.88 -8.25
CA GLN A 108 9.30 -17.05 -6.80
C GLN A 108 10.33 -18.15 -6.47
N GLN A 109 10.52 -19.12 -7.38
CA GLN A 109 11.53 -20.18 -7.24
C GLN A 109 12.96 -19.62 -7.09
N LEU A 110 13.24 -18.41 -7.59
CA LEU A 110 14.54 -17.74 -7.41
C LEU A 110 14.87 -17.49 -5.93
N PHE A 111 13.86 -17.23 -5.11
CA PHE A 111 14.03 -16.90 -3.70
C PHE A 111 13.85 -18.16 -2.83
N GLU A 112 12.88 -19.02 -3.14
CA GLU A 112 12.62 -20.26 -2.41
C GLU A 112 13.77 -21.28 -2.50
N SER A 113 14.52 -21.26 -3.60
CA SER A 113 15.68 -22.14 -3.78
C SER A 113 16.88 -21.80 -2.89
N GLY A 114 16.86 -20.64 -2.22
CA GLY A 114 18.02 -20.11 -1.49
C GLY A 114 19.10 -19.53 -2.39
N ALA A 115 18.92 -19.50 -3.71
CA ALA A 115 19.87 -18.89 -4.64
C ALA A 115 19.99 -17.37 -4.42
N ILE A 116 18.88 -16.72 -4.08
CA ILE A 116 18.83 -15.34 -3.61
C ILE A 116 18.23 -15.36 -2.21
N PRO A 117 19.05 -15.27 -1.15
CA PRO A 117 18.61 -15.47 0.23
C PRO A 117 17.92 -14.21 0.77
N VAL A 118 16.68 -14.00 0.36
CA VAL A 118 15.80 -12.96 0.88
C VAL A 118 14.69 -13.63 1.67
N ASP A 119 14.61 -13.33 2.96
CA ASP A 119 13.63 -13.92 3.87
C ASP A 119 12.24 -13.30 3.66
N VAL A 120 12.18 -12.00 3.38
CA VAL A 120 10.93 -11.26 3.13
C VAL A 120 11.06 -10.36 1.91
N LEU A 121 10.21 -10.60 0.92
CA LEU A 121 10.10 -9.77 -0.28
C LEU A 121 9.00 -8.73 -0.10
N ILE A 122 9.33 -7.47 -0.35
CA ILE A 122 8.35 -6.39 -0.33
C ILE A 122 8.28 -5.75 -1.71
N SER A 123 7.08 -5.72 -2.29
CA SER A 123 6.80 -4.95 -3.51
C SER A 123 5.77 -3.88 -3.19
N PRO A 124 6.20 -2.64 -2.85
CA PRO A 124 5.30 -1.56 -2.48
C PRO A 124 4.25 -1.29 -3.55
N GLU A 125 4.65 -1.31 -4.83
CA GLU A 125 3.75 -1.05 -5.94
C GLU A 125 2.67 -2.14 -6.05
N GLN A 126 3.01 -3.40 -5.76
CA GLN A 126 2.02 -4.48 -5.70
C GLN A 126 1.07 -4.31 -4.51
N LEU A 127 1.61 -4.05 -3.31
CA LEU A 127 0.81 -3.86 -2.10
C LEU A 127 -0.20 -2.72 -2.25
N VAL A 128 0.23 -1.60 -2.85
CA VAL A 128 -0.65 -0.45 -3.11
C VAL A 128 -1.71 -0.80 -4.16
N SER A 129 -1.33 -1.43 -5.28
CA SER A 129 -2.31 -1.86 -6.29
C SER A 129 -3.34 -2.84 -5.72
N GLU A 130 -2.92 -3.81 -4.91
CA GLU A 130 -3.82 -4.78 -4.26
C GLU A 130 -4.73 -4.12 -3.21
N TYR A 131 -4.21 -3.13 -2.47
CA TYR A 131 -5.02 -2.36 -1.52
C TYR A 131 -6.10 -1.55 -2.24
N ILE A 132 -5.73 -0.80 -3.30
CA ILE A 132 -6.69 -0.02 -4.10
C ILE A 132 -7.71 -0.94 -4.78
N PHE A 133 -7.26 -2.07 -5.34
CA PHE A 133 -8.15 -3.05 -5.94
C PHE A 133 -9.20 -3.57 -4.94
N ARG A 134 -8.78 -3.88 -3.70
CA ARG A 134 -9.71 -4.32 -2.63
C ARG A 134 -10.75 -3.26 -2.28
N LEU A 135 -10.38 -1.98 -2.26
CA LEU A 135 -11.33 -0.88 -2.06
C LEU A 135 -12.34 -0.79 -3.20
N ILE A 136 -11.90 -0.95 -4.45
CA ILE A 136 -12.78 -0.93 -5.62
C ILE A 136 -13.75 -2.13 -5.61
N GLU A 137 -13.30 -3.30 -5.15
CA GLU A 137 -14.17 -4.47 -4.99
C GLU A 137 -15.24 -4.30 -3.90
N GLN A 138 -15.05 -3.36 -2.97
CA GLN A 138 -15.96 -3.09 -1.85
C GLN A 138 -16.47 -1.64 -1.90
N PRO A 139 -17.41 -1.31 -2.81
CA PRO A 139 -17.98 0.03 -2.94
C PRO A 139 -18.46 0.59 -1.60
N GLY A 140 -18.01 1.80 -1.29
CA GLY A 140 -18.33 2.50 -0.05
C GLY A 140 -17.46 2.16 1.15
N ALA A 141 -16.46 1.27 1.03
CA ALA A 141 -15.45 1.04 2.06
C ALA A 141 -14.40 2.17 2.03
N LEU A 142 -14.00 2.64 3.22
CA LEU A 142 -12.91 3.61 3.40
C LEU A 142 -11.55 2.93 3.54
N GLN A 143 -11.53 1.74 4.14
CA GLN A 143 -10.32 0.96 4.39
C GLN A 143 -10.65 -0.52 4.42
N VAL A 144 -9.77 -1.36 3.88
CA VAL A 144 -9.88 -2.82 3.91
C VAL A 144 -8.51 -3.41 4.25
N LEU A 145 -8.41 -4.12 5.37
CA LEU A 145 -7.21 -4.84 5.78
C LEU A 145 -7.48 -6.34 5.85
N ASP A 146 -6.62 -7.13 5.22
CA ASP A 146 -6.72 -8.60 5.23
C ASP A 146 -5.92 -9.18 6.40
N PHE A 147 -6.52 -10.17 7.04
CA PHE A 147 -5.91 -11.00 8.07
C PHE A 147 -6.11 -12.48 7.72
N ALA A 148 -5.22 -13.32 8.25
CA ALA A 148 -5.29 -14.78 8.07
C ALA A 148 -5.45 -15.21 6.60
N ASP A 149 -4.55 -14.74 5.74
CA ASP A 149 -4.53 -15.02 4.29
C ASP A 149 -5.85 -14.66 3.58
N GLY A 150 -6.48 -13.56 4.01
CA GLY A 150 -7.71 -13.02 3.41
C GLY A 150 -9.00 -13.73 3.84
N LYS A 151 -8.95 -14.61 4.85
CA LYS A 151 -10.15 -15.25 5.43
C LYS A 151 -10.96 -14.28 6.27
N VAL A 152 -10.29 -13.34 6.93
CA VAL A 152 -10.89 -12.32 7.80
C VAL A 152 -10.45 -10.94 7.31
N GLN A 153 -11.38 -9.99 7.29
CA GLN A 153 -11.07 -8.62 6.91
C GLN A 153 -11.54 -7.64 7.99
N LEU A 154 -10.71 -6.63 8.27
CA LEU A 154 -11.13 -5.42 8.96
C LEU A 154 -11.53 -4.39 7.91
N VAL A 155 -12.76 -3.90 7.97
CA VAL A 155 -13.28 -2.92 7.02
C VAL A 155 -13.76 -1.68 7.77
N ALA A 156 -13.35 -0.52 7.28
CA ALA A 156 -13.85 0.77 7.74
C ALA A 156 -14.92 1.27 6.78
N VAL A 157 -16.04 1.74 7.32
CA VAL A 157 -17.13 2.33 6.54
C VAL A 157 -17.66 3.56 7.25
N LYS A 158 -18.04 4.56 6.46
CA LYS A 158 -18.73 5.74 6.99
C LYS A 158 -20.23 5.45 7.14
N ALA A 159 -20.74 5.62 8.35
CA ALA A 159 -22.16 5.49 8.64
C ALA A 159 -22.94 6.67 8.01
N TYR A 160 -24.00 6.35 7.25
CA TYR A 160 -24.84 7.35 6.59
C TYR A 160 -26.29 7.29 7.09
N HIS A 161 -26.98 8.43 7.08
CA HIS A 161 -28.41 8.48 7.36
C HIS A 161 -29.18 7.46 6.50
N GLY A 162 -29.97 6.61 7.16
CA GLY A 162 -30.76 5.55 6.52
C GLY A 162 -30.12 4.16 6.53
N GLY A 163 -28.93 3.98 7.12
CA GLY A 163 -28.42 2.65 7.49
C GLY A 163 -29.21 2.08 8.68
N PRO A 164 -29.62 0.79 8.67
CA PRO A 164 -30.37 0.16 9.76
C PRO A 164 -29.79 0.34 11.16
N LEU A 165 -28.46 0.32 11.29
CA LEU A 165 -27.76 0.43 12.58
C LEU A 165 -27.45 1.87 13.00
N VAL A 166 -27.72 2.86 12.15
CA VAL A 166 -27.49 4.26 12.50
C VAL A 166 -28.55 4.72 13.50
N GLY A 167 -28.10 5.16 14.67
CA GLY A 167 -28.95 5.50 15.82
C GLY A 167 -29.23 4.31 16.76
N GLN A 168 -28.67 3.13 16.49
CA GLN A 168 -28.84 1.94 17.34
C GLN A 168 -27.59 1.67 18.18
N GLU A 169 -27.79 1.02 19.33
CA GLU A 169 -26.70 0.48 20.14
C GLU A 169 -26.05 -0.74 19.46
N LEU A 170 -24.72 -0.87 19.58
CA LEU A 170 -23.96 -1.99 18.99
C LEU A 170 -24.47 -3.38 19.42
N ARG A 171 -25.07 -3.52 20.60
CA ARG A 171 -25.64 -4.81 21.04
C ARG A 171 -26.69 -5.37 20.08
N PHE A 172 -27.43 -4.50 19.38
CA PHE A 172 -28.49 -4.89 18.45
C PHE A 172 -27.95 -5.40 17.12
N LEU A 173 -26.65 -5.25 16.86
CA LEU A 173 -26.01 -5.71 15.63
C LEU A 173 -26.21 -7.22 15.41
N ARG A 174 -26.15 -8.03 16.48
CA ARG A 174 -26.41 -9.48 16.40
C ARG A 174 -27.87 -9.84 16.14
N GLU A 175 -28.81 -8.96 16.48
CA GLU A 175 -30.24 -9.17 16.21
C GLU A 175 -30.56 -8.87 14.74
N HIS A 176 -29.88 -7.90 14.15
CA HIS A 176 -30.02 -7.54 12.73
C HIS A 176 -29.35 -8.56 11.81
N MET A 177 -28.21 -9.12 12.23
CA MET A 177 -27.43 -10.08 11.46
C MET A 177 -27.09 -11.35 12.27
N PRO A 178 -28.08 -12.20 12.57
CA PRO A 178 -27.87 -13.37 13.43
C PRO A 178 -26.99 -14.45 12.80
N SER A 179 -26.85 -14.45 11.46
CA SER A 179 -26.06 -15.43 10.70
C SER A 179 -24.66 -14.94 10.34
N VAL A 180 -24.26 -13.73 10.74
CA VAL A 180 -22.96 -13.14 10.40
C VAL A 180 -22.14 -12.95 11.66
N ASP A 181 -20.98 -13.60 11.70
CA ASP A 181 -19.99 -13.38 12.74
C ASP A 181 -19.21 -12.10 12.45
N THR A 182 -19.66 -11.00 13.04
CA THR A 182 -19.00 -9.69 12.94
C THR A 182 -18.89 -8.99 14.28
N ARG A 183 -17.89 -8.12 14.39
CA ARG A 183 -17.66 -7.29 15.58
C ARG A 183 -17.10 -5.93 15.20
N VAL A 184 -17.65 -4.88 15.78
CA VAL A 184 -17.05 -3.53 15.71
C VAL A 184 -15.79 -3.50 16.56
N ALA A 185 -14.66 -3.20 15.94
CA ALA A 185 -13.34 -3.13 16.54
C ALA A 185 -13.01 -1.71 17.04
N ALA A 186 -13.41 -0.68 16.30
CA ALA A 186 -13.22 0.72 16.66
C ALA A 186 -14.28 1.60 16.01
N ILE A 187 -14.55 2.75 16.62
CA ILE A 187 -15.34 3.83 16.01
C ILE A 187 -14.51 5.10 16.08
N TYR A 188 -14.42 5.83 14.97
CA TYR A 188 -13.90 7.19 14.95
C TYR A 188 -15.03 8.17 14.72
N ARG A 189 -15.19 9.10 15.66
CA ARG A 189 -16.18 10.18 15.58
C ARG A 189 -15.46 11.51 15.66
N ARG A 190 -15.56 12.33 14.61
CA ARG A 190 -14.90 13.64 14.54
C ARG A 190 -13.40 13.55 14.89
N ASN A 191 -12.71 12.58 14.27
CA ASN A 191 -11.28 12.27 14.47
C ASN A 191 -10.90 11.86 15.91
N ARG A 192 -11.84 11.37 16.71
CA ARG A 192 -11.56 10.80 18.04
C ARG A 192 -11.93 9.32 18.06
N ALA A 193 -10.98 8.51 18.52
CA ALA A 193 -11.19 7.09 18.73
C ALA A 193 -12.15 6.86 19.91
N ILE A 194 -13.14 6.00 19.69
CA ILE A 194 -14.11 5.53 20.66
C ILE A 194 -13.96 4.01 20.75
N VAL A 195 -13.70 3.51 21.96
CA VAL A 195 -13.67 2.07 22.22
C VAL A 195 -15.11 1.55 22.20
N PRO A 196 -15.45 0.61 21.30
CA PRO A 196 -16.83 0.13 21.16
C PRO A 196 -17.25 -0.74 22.34
N THR A 197 -18.42 -0.44 22.89
CA THR A 197 -19.11 -1.22 23.93
C THR A 197 -20.50 -1.60 23.43
N GLY A 198 -21.18 -2.55 24.07
CA GLY A 198 -22.55 -2.94 23.67
C GLY A 198 -23.56 -1.78 23.70
N THR A 199 -23.35 -0.79 24.58
CA THR A 199 -24.16 0.44 24.71
C THR A 199 -23.77 1.56 23.75
N THR A 200 -22.64 1.42 23.02
CA THR A 200 -22.19 2.47 22.12
C THR A 200 -23.21 2.61 20.98
N VAL A 201 -23.71 3.83 20.78
CA VAL A 201 -24.65 4.15 19.70
C VAL A 201 -23.88 4.62 18.48
N ILE A 202 -24.16 4.04 17.32
CA ILE A 202 -23.58 4.50 16.04
C ILE A 202 -24.31 5.78 15.62
N GLU A 203 -23.55 6.84 15.35
CA GLU A 203 -24.08 8.10 14.82
C GLU A 203 -23.79 8.20 13.33
N ALA A 204 -24.53 9.07 12.63
CA ALA A 204 -24.19 9.42 11.26
C ALA A 204 -22.80 10.09 11.24
N ASP A 205 -22.08 9.88 10.14
CA ASP A 205 -20.69 10.29 9.94
C ASP A 205 -19.64 9.58 10.81
N ASP A 206 -20.03 8.61 11.65
CA ASP A 206 -19.06 7.74 12.31
C ASP A 206 -18.30 6.89 11.29
N GLU A 207 -16.99 6.78 11.47
CA GLU A 207 -16.16 5.78 10.79
C GLU A 207 -16.13 4.53 11.65
N VAL A 208 -16.88 3.51 11.22
CA VAL A 208 -17.05 2.26 11.95
C VAL A 208 -16.12 1.22 11.36
N PHE A 209 -15.19 0.72 12.18
CA PHE A 209 -14.29 -0.36 11.84
C PHE A 209 -14.86 -1.67 12.36
N PHE A 210 -15.12 -2.62 11.48
CA PHE A 210 -15.64 -3.93 11.86
C PHE A 210 -14.81 -5.06 11.27
N ILE A 211 -14.80 -6.20 11.97
CA ILE A 211 -14.12 -7.42 11.56
C ILE A 211 -15.19 -8.43 11.17
N ALA A 212 -15.10 -9.01 9.98
CA ALA A 212 -15.93 -10.15 9.57
C ALA A 212 -15.20 -11.04 8.56
N ALA A 213 -15.81 -12.19 8.24
CA ALA A 213 -15.34 -13.04 7.15
C ALA A 213 -15.50 -12.30 5.80
N LYS A 214 -14.59 -12.56 4.85
CA LYS A 214 -14.60 -11.91 3.52
C LYS A 214 -15.93 -12.03 2.78
N ALA A 215 -16.62 -13.17 2.94
CA ALA A 215 -17.92 -13.41 2.30
C ALA A 215 -19.05 -12.52 2.86
N ASP A 216 -18.91 -12.07 4.11
CA ASP A 216 -19.98 -11.38 4.85
C ASP A 216 -19.80 -9.86 4.87
N ILE A 217 -18.67 -9.32 4.40
CA ILE A 217 -18.37 -7.88 4.41
C ILE A 217 -19.50 -7.05 3.82
N ARG A 218 -20.03 -7.48 2.66
CA ARG A 218 -21.10 -6.75 1.99
C ARG A 218 -22.40 -6.73 2.80
N ALA A 219 -22.72 -7.79 3.52
CA ALA A 219 -23.89 -7.84 4.40
C ALA A 219 -23.72 -6.88 5.60
N VAL A 220 -22.52 -6.82 6.18
CA VAL A 220 -22.25 -5.87 7.28
C VAL A 220 -22.31 -4.42 6.79
N MET A 221 -21.77 -4.14 5.60
CA MET A 221 -21.81 -2.79 5.02
C MET A 221 -23.24 -2.30 4.77
N SER A 222 -24.16 -3.20 4.36
CA SER A 222 -25.57 -2.82 4.12
C SER A 222 -26.32 -2.38 5.37
N GLU A 223 -25.86 -2.78 6.56
CA GLU A 223 -26.46 -2.36 7.83
C GLU A 223 -26.00 -0.98 8.29
N LEU A 224 -24.82 -0.54 7.83
CA LEU A 224 -24.22 0.75 8.22
C LEU A 224 -24.53 1.87 7.23
N ARG A 225 -24.85 1.51 5.98
CA ARG A 225 -25.23 2.44 4.92
C ARG A 225 -26.01 1.72 3.82
N ARG A 226 -26.72 2.47 2.98
CA ARG A 226 -27.22 1.92 1.71
C ARG A 226 -26.04 1.43 0.88
N LEU A 227 -26.11 0.18 0.40
CA LEU A 227 -25.11 -0.38 -0.50
C LEU A 227 -24.99 0.52 -1.73
N GLU A 228 -23.77 0.98 -2.01
CA GLU A 228 -23.47 1.64 -3.27
C GLU A 228 -23.64 0.65 -4.43
N VAL A 229 -24.02 1.19 -5.59
CA VAL A 229 -24.03 0.42 -6.83
C VAL A 229 -22.59 0.01 -7.13
N ALA A 230 -22.40 -1.22 -7.61
CA ALA A 230 -21.08 -1.66 -8.02
C ALA A 230 -20.50 -0.69 -9.06
N TYR A 231 -19.27 -0.22 -8.82
CA TYR A 231 -18.55 0.64 -9.76
C TYR A 231 -18.43 -0.06 -11.12
N LYS A 232 -18.51 0.73 -12.19
CA LYS A 232 -18.39 0.27 -13.58
C LYS A 232 -17.32 1.03 -14.33
N ARG A 233 -17.21 2.34 -14.13
CA ARG A 233 -16.33 3.24 -14.87
C ARG A 233 -15.22 3.75 -13.94
N ILE A 234 -13.98 3.40 -14.26
CA ILE A 234 -12.80 3.74 -13.46
C ILE A 234 -11.83 4.52 -14.34
N THR A 235 -11.43 5.69 -13.89
CA THR A 235 -10.39 6.49 -14.55
C THR A 235 -9.14 6.50 -13.67
N ILE A 236 -8.00 6.16 -14.26
CA ILE A 236 -6.69 6.14 -13.62
C ILE A 236 -5.85 7.26 -14.24
N ALA A 237 -5.50 8.26 -13.44
CA ALA A 237 -4.54 9.28 -13.80
C ALA A 237 -3.14 8.82 -13.39
N GLY A 238 -2.23 8.67 -14.36
CA GLY A 238 -0.87 8.17 -14.13
C GLY A 238 -0.71 6.71 -14.53
N GLY A 239 0.04 6.48 -15.60
CA GLY A 239 0.34 5.16 -16.16
C GLY A 239 1.63 4.56 -15.63
N GLY A 240 2.04 4.88 -14.40
CA GLY A 240 3.24 4.36 -13.75
C GLY A 240 3.20 2.85 -13.49
N ASN A 241 4.04 2.36 -12.58
CA ASN A 241 4.03 0.93 -12.21
C ASN A 241 2.71 0.53 -11.53
N ILE A 242 2.22 1.37 -10.62
CA ILE A 242 0.95 1.16 -9.89
C ILE A 242 -0.23 1.25 -10.87
N GLY A 243 -0.31 2.33 -11.66
CA GLY A 243 -1.40 2.55 -12.60
C GLY A 243 -1.55 1.43 -13.64
N LEU A 244 -0.45 0.97 -14.25
CA LEU A 244 -0.47 -0.17 -15.17
C LEU A 244 -0.91 -1.46 -14.49
N ARG A 245 -0.37 -1.76 -13.30
CA ARG A 245 -0.70 -3.00 -12.57
C ARG A 245 -2.18 -3.01 -12.18
N LEU A 246 -2.67 -1.90 -11.64
CA LEU A 246 -4.07 -1.74 -11.26
C LEU A 246 -5.00 -1.80 -12.47
N ALA A 247 -4.66 -1.13 -13.58
CA ALA A 247 -5.43 -1.21 -14.81
C ALA A 247 -5.59 -2.65 -15.32
N LYS A 248 -4.51 -3.45 -15.29
CA LYS A 248 -4.57 -4.88 -15.64
C LYS A 248 -5.48 -5.69 -14.73
N MET A 249 -5.46 -5.41 -13.42
CA MET A 249 -6.32 -6.10 -12.45
C MET A 249 -7.81 -5.78 -12.68
N LEU A 250 -8.11 -4.57 -13.17
CA LEU A 250 -9.47 -4.06 -13.30
C LEU A 250 -10.09 -4.26 -14.70
N GLU A 251 -9.30 -4.23 -15.78
CA GLU A 251 -9.82 -4.18 -17.16
C GLU A 251 -10.66 -5.42 -17.57
N GLY A 252 -10.54 -6.52 -16.83
CA GLY A 252 -11.36 -7.71 -17.03
C GLY A 252 -12.82 -7.55 -16.58
N ARG A 253 -13.10 -6.64 -15.63
CA ARG A 253 -14.40 -6.48 -14.94
C ARG A 253 -14.97 -5.07 -15.01
N PHE A 254 -14.15 -4.05 -15.26
CA PHE A 254 -14.52 -2.65 -15.26
C PHE A 254 -14.16 -1.97 -16.58
N ASN A 255 -14.85 -0.87 -16.89
CA ASN A 255 -14.47 0.02 -17.98
C ASN A 255 -13.37 0.95 -17.49
N VAL A 256 -12.13 0.59 -17.79
CA VAL A 256 -10.94 1.30 -17.32
C VAL A 256 -10.44 2.28 -18.39
N ARG A 257 -10.21 3.53 -17.99
CA ARG A 257 -9.48 4.54 -18.75
C ARG A 257 -8.19 4.89 -18.01
N VAL A 258 -7.08 5.03 -18.74
CA VAL A 258 -5.78 5.43 -18.18
C VAL A 258 -5.32 6.70 -18.87
N ILE A 259 -5.15 7.78 -18.12
CA ILE A 259 -4.61 9.06 -18.58
C ILE A 259 -3.12 9.09 -18.26
N GLU A 260 -2.27 9.26 -19.27
CA GLU A 260 -0.82 9.30 -19.12
C GLU A 260 -0.22 10.43 -19.98
N TYR A 261 0.62 11.27 -19.38
CA TYR A 261 1.16 12.44 -20.06
C TYR A 261 2.30 12.06 -21.04
N ASN A 262 3.08 11.03 -20.69
CA ASN A 262 4.23 10.62 -21.47
C ASN A 262 3.82 9.74 -22.65
N LYS A 263 4.04 10.24 -23.88
CA LYS A 263 3.69 9.54 -25.12
C LYS A 263 4.32 8.15 -25.25
N THR A 264 5.62 8.00 -24.94
CA THR A 264 6.30 6.71 -25.01
C THR A 264 5.72 5.73 -24.01
N ARG A 265 5.34 6.21 -22.82
CA ARG A 265 4.67 5.39 -21.82
C ARG A 265 3.28 4.98 -22.28
N CYS A 266 2.50 5.87 -22.88
CA CYS A 266 1.18 5.56 -23.46
C CYS A 266 1.26 4.38 -24.44
N ILE A 267 2.20 4.42 -25.38
CA ILE A 267 2.39 3.33 -26.35
C ILE A 267 2.63 2.00 -25.63
N ARG A 268 3.52 1.97 -24.63
CA ARG A 268 3.78 0.76 -23.83
C ARG A 268 2.59 0.29 -23.02
N LEU A 269 1.69 1.19 -22.60
CA LEU A 269 0.46 0.83 -21.90
C LEU A 269 -0.53 0.20 -22.87
N SER A 270 -0.73 0.81 -24.04
CA SER A 270 -1.62 0.30 -25.10
C SER A 270 -1.20 -1.08 -25.61
N GLU A 271 0.08 -1.40 -25.62
CA GLU A 271 0.59 -2.75 -25.95
C GLU A 271 0.31 -3.78 -24.86
N LYS A 272 0.22 -3.35 -23.59
CA LYS A 272 0.15 -4.25 -22.43
C LYS A 272 -1.26 -4.44 -21.89
N LEU A 273 -2.15 -3.48 -22.13
CA LEU A 273 -3.55 -3.47 -21.70
C LEU A 273 -4.41 -3.93 -22.86
N GLU A 274 -5.26 -4.93 -22.61
CA GLU A 274 -6.06 -5.56 -23.67
C GLU A 274 -7.41 -4.86 -23.88
N ARG A 275 -7.96 -4.25 -22.83
CA ARG A 275 -9.32 -3.69 -22.81
C ARG A 275 -9.37 -2.25 -22.32
N ALA A 276 -8.43 -1.84 -21.49
CA ALA A 276 -8.39 -0.46 -21.00
C ALA A 276 -8.07 0.54 -22.13
N ILE A 277 -8.72 1.69 -22.10
CA ILE A 277 -8.46 2.79 -23.05
C ILE A 277 -7.31 3.63 -22.49
N VAL A 278 -6.28 3.87 -23.28
CA VAL A 278 -5.14 4.72 -22.91
C VAL A 278 -5.26 6.06 -23.62
N ILE A 279 -5.25 7.14 -22.85
CA ILE A 279 -5.43 8.51 -23.31
C ILE A 279 -4.15 9.27 -22.99
N GLN A 280 -3.56 9.91 -24.01
CA GLN A 280 -2.39 10.74 -23.81
C GLN A 280 -2.83 12.14 -23.36
N GLY A 281 -2.46 12.55 -22.15
CA GLY A 281 -2.78 13.88 -21.64
C GLY A 281 -2.44 14.09 -20.17
N SER A 282 -2.73 15.28 -19.65
CA SER A 282 -2.54 15.60 -18.24
C SER A 282 -3.82 15.34 -17.46
N ALA A 283 -3.70 14.74 -16.28
CA ALA A 283 -4.83 14.59 -15.35
C ALA A 283 -5.32 15.95 -14.80
N SER A 284 -4.48 16.98 -14.84
CA SER A 284 -4.83 18.34 -14.44
C SER A 284 -5.50 19.15 -15.57
N ASP A 285 -5.66 18.58 -16.77
CA ASP A 285 -6.28 19.26 -17.90
C ASP A 285 -7.80 19.09 -17.84
N LYS A 286 -8.50 20.15 -17.44
CA LYS A 286 -9.94 20.15 -17.30
C LYS A 286 -10.67 19.86 -18.61
N ASP A 287 -10.20 20.41 -19.73
CA ASP A 287 -10.90 20.27 -21.00
C ASP A 287 -10.83 18.80 -21.48
N LEU A 288 -9.66 18.17 -21.32
CA LEU A 288 -9.49 16.74 -21.57
C LEU A 288 -10.41 15.87 -20.69
N LEU A 289 -10.47 16.15 -19.38
CA LEU A 289 -11.33 15.39 -18.47
C LEU A 289 -12.81 15.51 -18.84
N MET A 290 -13.25 16.70 -19.26
CA MET A 290 -14.62 16.92 -19.71
C MET A 290 -14.92 16.19 -21.01
N GLU A 291 -14.01 16.23 -21.99
CA GLU A 291 -14.13 15.47 -23.25
C GLU A 291 -14.25 13.95 -23.01
N GLU A 292 -13.52 13.43 -22.04
CA GLU A 292 -13.54 12.01 -21.66
C GLU A 292 -14.68 11.63 -20.70
N SER A 293 -15.63 12.55 -20.49
CA SER A 293 -16.81 12.39 -19.65
C SER A 293 -16.45 11.98 -18.21
N ILE A 294 -15.58 12.76 -17.57
CA ILE A 294 -15.17 12.51 -16.18
C ILE A 294 -16.36 12.48 -15.20
N GLU A 295 -17.44 13.20 -15.49
CA GLU A 295 -18.67 13.25 -14.69
C GLU A 295 -19.35 11.87 -14.56
N ASP A 296 -19.07 10.97 -15.51
CA ASP A 296 -19.60 9.62 -15.55
C ASP A 296 -18.72 8.61 -14.79
N THR A 297 -17.50 8.99 -14.40
CA THR A 297 -16.58 8.10 -13.71
C THR A 297 -17.07 7.85 -12.28
N ASP A 298 -17.15 6.57 -11.89
CA ASP A 298 -17.54 6.18 -10.54
C ASP A 298 -16.38 6.36 -9.55
N VAL A 299 -15.15 6.06 -9.99
CA VAL A 299 -13.92 6.20 -9.20
C VAL A 299 -12.80 6.79 -10.05
N PHE A 300 -12.28 7.93 -9.61
CA PHE A 300 -11.07 8.54 -10.17
C PHE A 300 -9.87 8.26 -9.26
N LEU A 301 -8.79 7.76 -9.85
CA LEU A 301 -7.57 7.34 -9.15
C LEU A 301 -6.38 8.14 -9.65
N ALA A 302 -5.93 9.13 -8.87
CA ALA A 302 -4.73 9.90 -9.16
C ALA A 302 -3.49 9.18 -8.60
N LEU A 303 -2.73 8.53 -9.49
CA LEU A 303 -1.60 7.64 -9.19
C LEU A 303 -0.33 8.11 -9.92
N THR A 304 -0.12 9.44 -9.96
CA THR A 304 1.11 10.03 -10.49
C THR A 304 2.20 10.07 -9.41
N ASN A 305 3.45 10.37 -9.79
CA ASN A 305 4.55 10.55 -8.83
C ASN A 305 4.53 11.91 -8.12
N ASP A 306 3.55 12.78 -8.42
CA ASP A 306 3.45 14.13 -7.90
C ASP A 306 2.21 14.23 -6.99
N ASP A 307 2.45 14.38 -5.69
CA ASP A 307 1.39 14.46 -4.69
C ASP A 307 0.52 15.71 -4.86
N GLU A 308 1.10 16.84 -5.28
CA GLU A 308 0.35 18.07 -5.55
C GLU A 308 -0.57 17.87 -6.76
N ALA A 309 -0.04 17.28 -7.83
CA ALA A 309 -0.86 16.92 -8.99
C ALA A 309 -1.99 15.96 -8.61
N ASN A 310 -1.72 14.97 -7.75
CA ASN A 310 -2.73 14.01 -7.32
C ASN A 310 -3.85 14.65 -6.48
N ILE A 311 -3.53 15.63 -5.63
CA ILE A 311 -4.51 16.35 -4.80
C ILE A 311 -5.33 17.36 -5.63
N MET A 312 -4.71 17.98 -6.63
CA MET A 312 -5.32 19.02 -7.45
C MET A 312 -6.18 18.47 -8.60
N SER A 313 -6.05 17.18 -8.93
CA SER A 313 -6.78 16.50 -10.01
C SER A 313 -8.23 16.19 -9.67
#